data_AF-A0A8H6YMF8-F1
#
_entry.id   AF-A0A8H6YMF8-F1
#
_cell.length_a   1.000
_cell.length_b   1.000
_cell.length_c   1.000
_cell.angle_alpha   90.00
_cell.angle_beta   90.00
_cell.angle_gamma   90.00
#
_symmetry.space_group_name_H-M   'P 1'
#
loop_
_entity.id
_entity.type
_entity.pdbx_description
1 polymer ?
#
loop_
_entity_poly.entity_id
_entity_poly.type
_entity_poly.pdbx_seq_one_letter_code
_entity_poly.pdbx_strand_id
1 'polypeptide(L)'
;MPSPRRLLALAALLVSTAAIIPPGHQGPLNQPPPAVTAPTTDNDAIAQTATQVNQKTAPPVDTPPNAVIPPVSVTAIDGTVTNTTVSDVAPNSNSKRRRRRFGKRQSGFEKIFDGLAADQHDASIEGTAYLTYTVVSNATYNVQDCLDWCTTIQGCEQTSADNRLTLKAADGESTASLTPDTPDGYELVFGPTDGANNAPGYMGFSFIDQYDVDACAQLCNGRGADPNGGGCAYFNIWRAVVNGVPTTYTCSMYYLVADESTAVNYGQGDLVVTLSRGYARKSALIDGGFEGYTACDTFCLTASYANWIGTSPSGGDTDASIIYFPAYAHTGNVSALLGAAFGDDADAGTLTPAQPLQTDSGANYVVQCFMASAFSGPQIEATAKVDILWNGVRVGGTSGYTEYTFVQASVVGTGSDKLSFVGGAAPAWTFIDDCKVYKA
;
A
#
# COMPACT_ATOMS: atom_id res chain seq x y z
N MET A 1 -3.01 82.27 -23.14
CA MET A 1 -2.25 81.68 -22.01
C MET A 1 -3.22 81.34 -20.88
N PRO A 2 -3.53 80.05 -20.68
CA PRO A 2 -3.61 79.49 -19.33
C PRO A 2 -2.77 78.21 -19.20
N SER A 3 -2.38 77.94 -17.95
CA SER A 3 -1.32 77.01 -17.50
C SER A 3 -1.76 75.53 -17.43
N PRO A 4 -0.88 74.57 -17.78
CA PRO A 4 -1.16 73.15 -17.66
C PRO A 4 -0.81 72.65 -16.25
N ARG A 5 -1.77 72.73 -15.32
CA ARG A 5 -1.74 71.92 -14.10
C ARG A 5 -2.46 70.60 -14.37
N ARG A 6 -1.76 69.65 -14.99
CA ARG A 6 -2.11 68.23 -14.92
C ARG A 6 -1.32 67.63 -13.75
N LEU A 7 -2.00 67.42 -12.63
CA LEU A 7 -1.52 66.56 -11.55
C LEU A 7 -1.37 65.13 -12.10
N LEU A 8 -0.15 64.73 -12.47
CA LEU A 8 0.26 63.34 -12.37
C LEU A 8 0.58 63.07 -10.90
N ALA A 9 -0.36 62.46 -10.19
CA ALA A 9 -0.04 61.79 -8.94
C ALA A 9 0.71 60.50 -9.29
N LEU A 10 2.03 60.59 -9.40
CA LEU A 10 2.92 59.44 -9.40
C LEU A 10 2.85 58.86 -7.97
N ALA A 11 1.97 57.89 -7.75
CA ALA A 11 2.10 57.00 -6.61
C ALA A 11 3.33 56.13 -6.88
N ALA A 12 4.50 56.61 -6.43
CA ALA A 12 5.69 55.78 -6.32
C ALA A 12 5.39 54.73 -5.24
N LEU A 13 4.87 53.59 -5.69
CA LEU A 13 4.85 52.39 -4.89
C LEU A 13 6.32 52.01 -4.67
N LEU A 14 6.89 52.49 -3.57
CA LEU A 14 8.14 51.95 -3.02
C LEU A 14 7.82 50.53 -2.57
N VAL A 15 7.81 49.59 -3.53
CA VAL A 15 7.95 48.18 -3.22
C VAL A 15 9.33 48.10 -2.60
N SER A 16 9.39 47.92 -1.28
CA SER A 16 10.63 47.52 -0.63
C SER A 16 11.06 46.23 -1.31
N THR A 17 12.08 46.29 -2.16
CA THR A 17 12.75 45.11 -2.69
C THR A 17 13.47 44.49 -1.50
N ALA A 18 12.75 43.73 -0.68
CA ALA A 18 13.39 42.74 0.15
C ALA A 18 14.27 41.93 -0.80
N ALA A 19 15.57 41.92 -0.56
CA ALA A 19 16.50 41.19 -1.40
C ALA A 19 16.04 39.73 -1.40
N ILE A 20 15.54 39.25 -2.53
CA ILE A 20 15.26 37.84 -2.73
C ILE A 20 16.63 37.17 -2.63
N ILE A 21 16.81 36.30 -1.64
CA ILE A 21 18.02 35.50 -1.49
C ILE A 21 17.69 34.18 -2.16
N PRO A 22 18.30 33.85 -3.33
CA PRO A 22 18.09 32.57 -3.99
C PRO A 22 18.35 31.41 -3.02
N PRO A 23 17.75 30.22 -3.24
CA PRO A 23 18.03 29.04 -2.40
C PRO A 23 19.53 28.75 -2.24
N GLY A 24 20.31 28.96 -3.31
CA GLY A 24 21.78 28.87 -3.33
C GLY A 24 22.53 29.75 -2.32
N HIS A 25 21.87 30.79 -1.77
CA HIS A 25 22.46 31.82 -0.91
C HIS A 25 21.87 31.87 0.51
N GLN A 26 21.16 30.81 0.95
CA GLN A 26 20.66 30.61 2.32
C GLN A 26 19.63 31.65 2.81
N GLY A 27 18.50 31.76 2.14
CA GLY A 27 17.28 32.31 2.75
C GLY A 27 16.52 31.22 3.54
N PRO A 28 16.07 31.45 4.79
CA PRO A 28 15.14 30.51 5.43
C PRO A 28 13.83 30.47 4.65
N LEU A 29 13.24 29.28 4.46
CA LEU A 29 11.82 29.20 4.10
C LEU A 29 10.98 29.92 5.16
N ASN A 30 9.82 30.44 4.78
CA ASN A 30 8.84 31.03 5.69
C ASN A 30 8.35 29.98 6.70
N GLN A 31 9.13 29.74 7.77
CA GLN A 31 8.91 28.77 8.85
C GLN A 31 8.68 27.33 8.33
N PRO A 32 9.50 26.33 8.70
CA PRO A 32 9.12 24.95 8.43
C PRO A 32 7.72 24.72 9.03
N PRO A 33 6.81 24.03 8.30
CA PRO A 33 5.52 23.69 8.87
C PRO A 33 5.75 23.03 10.23
N PRO A 34 4.96 23.36 11.26
CA PRO A 34 5.12 22.75 12.58
C PRO A 34 5.13 21.24 12.41
N ALA A 35 6.09 20.56 13.06
CA ALA A 35 6.23 19.11 12.97
C ALA A 35 4.85 18.47 13.19
N VAL A 36 4.27 17.93 12.11
CA VAL A 36 2.97 17.29 12.19
C VAL A 36 3.19 16.04 13.04
N THR A 37 2.64 16.02 14.24
CA THR A 37 2.66 14.81 15.05
C THR A 37 1.84 13.79 14.32
N ALA A 38 2.53 12.88 13.62
CA ALA A 38 1.87 11.85 12.82
C ALA A 38 0.93 11.05 13.74
N PRO A 39 -0.31 10.78 13.31
CA PRO A 39 -1.24 10.00 14.11
C PRO A 39 -0.62 8.63 14.42
N THR A 40 -0.76 8.19 15.66
CA THR A 40 -0.42 6.84 16.10
C THR A 40 -1.66 5.95 16.05
N THR A 41 -1.47 4.64 16.09
CA THR A 41 -2.56 3.66 16.05
C THR A 41 -3.56 3.89 17.20
N ASP A 42 -4.85 4.01 16.87
CA ASP A 42 -5.93 4.12 17.85
C ASP A 42 -6.37 2.73 18.35
N ASN A 43 -5.59 2.19 19.27
CA ASN A 43 -5.80 0.85 19.82
C ASN A 43 -7.13 0.73 20.58
N ASP A 44 -7.56 1.80 21.26
CA ASP A 44 -8.81 1.84 22.00
C ASP A 44 -10.01 1.76 21.05
N ALA A 45 -10.02 2.55 19.97
CA ALA A 45 -11.09 2.48 18.96
C ALA A 45 -11.16 1.10 18.30
N ILE A 46 -10.02 0.50 17.96
CA ILE A 46 -10.00 -0.85 17.37
C ILE A 46 -10.57 -1.88 18.36
N ALA A 47 -10.10 -1.87 19.61
CA ALA A 47 -10.56 -2.82 20.63
C ALA A 47 -12.06 -2.66 20.89
N GLN A 48 -12.55 -1.42 21.06
CA GLN A 48 -13.98 -1.15 21.26
C GLN A 48 -14.82 -1.63 20.07
N THR A 49 -14.35 -1.41 18.84
CA THR A 49 -15.08 -1.84 17.63
C THR A 49 -15.08 -3.36 17.51
N ALA A 50 -13.95 -4.02 17.81
CA ALA A 50 -13.83 -5.48 17.77
C ALA A 50 -14.80 -6.18 18.73
N THR A 51 -15.11 -5.57 19.89
CA THR A 51 -16.10 -6.12 20.82
C THR A 51 -17.55 -5.97 20.35
N GLN A 52 -17.82 -5.00 19.47
CA GLN A 52 -19.16 -4.78 18.90
C GLN A 52 -19.40 -5.66 17.66
N VAL A 53 -18.35 -5.92 16.88
CA VAL A 53 -18.44 -6.69 15.65
C VAL A 53 -18.15 -8.16 15.92
N ASN A 54 -19.22 -8.97 16.05
CA ASN A 54 -19.09 -10.43 16.06
C ASN A 54 -19.30 -10.98 14.65
N GLN A 55 -18.22 -11.11 13.86
CA GLN A 55 -18.31 -11.57 12.45
C GLN A 55 -18.47 -13.09 12.31
N LYS A 56 -18.50 -13.85 13.41
CA LYS A 56 -18.49 -15.32 13.34
C LYS A 56 -19.71 -15.92 14.03
N THR A 57 -20.90 -15.66 13.51
CA THR A 57 -21.91 -16.72 13.52
C THR A 57 -21.52 -17.70 12.43
N ALA A 58 -21.17 -18.93 12.81
CA ALA A 58 -21.03 -20.01 11.84
C ALA A 58 -22.30 -20.07 10.94
N PRO A 59 -22.18 -20.51 9.68
CA PRO A 59 -23.36 -20.74 8.84
C PRO A 59 -24.41 -21.53 9.63
N PRO A 60 -25.71 -21.18 9.55
CA PRO A 60 -26.76 -21.99 10.14
C PRO A 60 -26.53 -23.47 9.80
N VAL A 61 -26.80 -24.37 10.73
CA VAL A 61 -26.59 -25.83 10.58
C VAL A 61 -27.22 -26.41 9.30
N ASP A 62 -28.17 -25.70 8.71
CA ASP A 62 -28.87 -26.07 7.47
C ASP A 62 -28.30 -25.43 6.19
N THR A 63 -27.15 -24.75 6.26
CA THR A 63 -26.55 -24.09 5.08
C THR A 63 -26.03 -25.15 4.11
N PRO A 64 -26.51 -25.18 2.85
CA PRO A 64 -26.12 -26.21 1.89
C PRO A 64 -24.61 -26.20 1.64
N PRO A 65 -23.96 -27.38 1.55
CA PRO A 65 -22.59 -27.47 1.06
C PRO A 65 -22.51 -26.86 -0.35
N ASN A 66 -21.52 -26.00 -0.60
CA ASN A 66 -21.36 -25.17 -1.81
C ASN A 66 -22.30 -23.96 -1.94
N ALA A 67 -22.83 -23.43 -0.84
CA ALA A 67 -23.25 -22.04 -0.85
C ALA A 67 -22.09 -21.17 -1.35
N VAL A 68 -22.36 -20.24 -2.25
CA VAL A 68 -21.38 -19.25 -2.71
C VAL A 68 -20.76 -18.62 -1.47
N ILE A 69 -19.42 -18.59 -1.39
CA ILE A 69 -18.72 -17.90 -0.30
C ILE A 69 -19.29 -16.48 -0.28
N PRO A 70 -19.90 -16.03 0.83
CA PRO A 70 -20.45 -14.71 0.89
C PRO A 70 -19.33 -13.71 0.56
N PRO A 71 -19.58 -12.71 -0.31
CA PRO A 71 -18.60 -11.66 -0.54
C PRO A 71 -18.14 -11.07 0.79
N VAL A 72 -16.83 -10.87 0.93
CA VAL A 72 -16.25 -10.37 2.19
C VAL A 72 -16.89 -9.01 2.48
N SER A 73 -17.49 -8.91 3.65
CA SER A 73 -18.13 -7.69 4.08
C SER A 73 -17.16 -6.92 4.95
N VAL A 74 -16.87 -5.67 4.57
CA VAL A 74 -16.20 -4.74 5.45
C VAL A 74 -17.22 -4.31 6.48
N THR A 75 -17.12 -4.91 7.66
CA THR A 75 -18.09 -4.69 8.74
C THR A 75 -17.82 -3.42 9.52
N ALA A 76 -16.59 -2.89 9.49
CA ALA A 76 -16.29 -1.58 10.05
C ALA A 76 -15.10 -0.92 9.35
N ILE A 77 -15.19 0.40 9.19
CA ILE A 77 -14.11 1.29 8.73
C ILE A 77 -13.95 2.38 9.79
N ASP A 78 -12.74 2.49 10.34
CA ASP A 78 -12.38 3.52 11.33
C ASP A 78 -13.38 3.62 12.50
N GLY A 79 -13.75 2.46 13.04
CA GLY A 79 -14.69 2.34 14.16
C GLY A 79 -16.16 2.53 13.81
N THR A 80 -16.49 2.89 12.57
CA THR A 80 -17.87 2.97 12.10
C THR A 80 -18.26 1.62 11.48
N VAL A 81 -19.28 0.96 12.05
CA VAL A 81 -19.81 -0.29 11.49
C VAL A 81 -20.49 -0.01 10.15
N THR A 82 -20.00 -0.64 9.08
CA THR A 82 -20.53 -0.53 7.71
C THR A 82 -20.98 -1.91 7.23
N ASN A 83 -22.06 -2.04 6.47
CA ASN A 83 -22.41 -3.31 5.79
C ASN A 83 -22.02 -3.22 4.31
N THR A 84 -20.79 -2.82 4.03
CA THR A 84 -20.33 -2.63 2.64
C THR A 84 -19.70 -3.92 2.16
N THR A 85 -20.25 -4.50 1.09
CA THR A 85 -19.69 -5.68 0.44
C THR A 85 -18.68 -5.26 -0.60
N VAL A 86 -17.45 -5.76 -0.51
CA VAL A 86 -16.46 -5.59 -1.59
C VAL A 86 -16.76 -6.67 -2.61
N SER A 87 -17.07 -6.26 -3.84
CA SER A 87 -17.39 -7.21 -4.91
C SER A 87 -16.12 -7.93 -5.35
N ASP A 88 -16.16 -9.26 -5.44
CA ASP A 88 -15.06 -10.07 -5.95
C ASP A 88 -14.56 -9.56 -7.31
N VAL A 89 -13.23 -9.46 -7.45
CA VAL A 89 -12.59 -9.35 -8.77
C VAL A 89 -12.84 -10.66 -9.49
N ALA A 90 -13.61 -10.61 -10.57
CA ALA A 90 -13.96 -11.79 -11.36
C ALA A 90 -12.69 -12.58 -11.74
N PRO A 91 -12.58 -13.87 -11.39
CA PRO A 91 -11.47 -14.70 -11.83
C PRO A 91 -11.55 -14.83 -13.36
N ASN A 92 -10.50 -14.37 -14.03
CA ASN A 92 -10.34 -14.45 -15.48
C ASN A 92 -10.18 -15.92 -15.92
N SER A 93 -11.29 -16.64 -16.00
CA SER A 93 -11.34 -18.10 -16.19
C SER A 93 -11.70 -18.50 -17.63
N ASN A 94 -10.89 -18.07 -18.60
CA ASN A 94 -10.97 -18.57 -19.98
C ASN A 94 -10.01 -19.75 -20.25
N SER A 95 -10.04 -20.78 -19.38
CA SER A 95 -9.22 -22.00 -19.51
C SER A 95 -10.10 -23.24 -19.65
N LYS A 96 -10.59 -23.51 -20.87
CA LYS A 96 -11.28 -24.76 -21.21
C LYS A 96 -10.26 -25.90 -21.39
N ARG A 97 -9.84 -26.56 -20.31
CA ARG A 97 -9.09 -27.83 -20.38
C ARG A 97 -10.03 -29.03 -20.50
N ARG A 98 -10.07 -29.60 -21.70
CA ARG A 98 -10.84 -30.80 -22.10
C ARG A 98 -10.20 -32.05 -21.47
N ARG A 99 -10.76 -32.58 -20.37
CA ARG A 99 -10.29 -33.84 -19.75
C ARG A 99 -10.82 -35.07 -20.51
N ARG A 100 -9.90 -35.93 -20.97
CA ARG A 100 -10.19 -37.27 -21.50
C ARG A 100 -10.40 -38.25 -20.34
N ARG A 101 -11.49 -39.01 -20.36
CA ARG A 101 -11.77 -40.10 -19.40
C ARG A 101 -10.88 -41.31 -19.70
N PHE A 102 -10.01 -41.67 -18.76
CA PHE A 102 -9.39 -43.00 -18.69
C PHE A 102 -10.08 -43.78 -17.55
N GLY A 103 -10.69 -44.91 -17.87
CA GLY A 103 -11.24 -45.81 -16.87
C GLY A 103 -10.13 -46.58 -16.16
N LYS A 104 -9.89 -46.28 -14.87
CA LYS A 104 -9.06 -47.09 -13.97
C LYS A 104 -9.96 -47.95 -13.08
N ARG A 105 -9.60 -49.22 -12.93
CA ARG A 105 -10.17 -50.13 -11.92
C ARG A 105 -9.68 -49.70 -10.54
N GLN A 106 -10.60 -49.45 -9.61
CA GLN A 106 -10.29 -49.14 -8.21
C GLN A 106 -10.03 -50.44 -7.42
N SER A 107 -8.79 -50.63 -6.97
CA SER A 107 -8.41 -51.60 -5.96
C SER A 107 -7.61 -50.86 -4.89
N GLY A 108 -8.16 -50.70 -3.69
CA GLY A 108 -7.47 -50.00 -2.59
C GLY A 108 -8.35 -49.37 -1.50
N PHE A 109 -9.68 -49.38 -1.63
CA PHE A 109 -10.59 -48.85 -0.61
C PHE A 109 -11.43 -49.98 0.01
N GLU A 110 -11.49 -50.00 1.34
CA GLU A 110 -12.33 -50.92 2.11
C GLU A 110 -13.52 -50.14 2.69
N LYS A 111 -14.73 -50.70 2.56
CA LYS A 111 -15.94 -50.11 3.13
C LYS A 111 -15.98 -50.43 4.63
N ILE A 112 -15.94 -49.40 5.47
CA ILE A 112 -15.81 -49.56 6.93
C ILE A 112 -17.17 -49.46 7.66
N PHE A 113 -18.15 -48.78 7.05
CA PHE A 113 -19.52 -48.68 7.57
C PHE A 113 -20.54 -48.75 6.42
N ASP A 114 -21.71 -49.31 6.70
CA ASP A 114 -22.76 -49.50 5.69
C ASP A 114 -23.61 -48.25 5.39
N GLY A 115 -23.36 -47.15 6.10
CA GLY A 115 -24.22 -45.95 6.09
C GLY A 115 -25.49 -46.16 6.92
N LEU A 116 -26.31 -45.11 7.06
CA LEU A 116 -27.65 -45.25 7.64
C LEU A 116 -28.67 -45.66 6.57
N ALA A 117 -29.87 -46.03 7.01
CA ALA A 117 -30.99 -46.37 6.13
C ALA A 117 -31.35 -45.19 5.19
N ALA A 118 -31.98 -45.47 4.06
CA ALA A 118 -32.24 -44.49 2.98
C ALA A 118 -33.12 -43.29 3.40
N ASP A 119 -33.82 -43.39 4.54
CA ASP A 119 -34.65 -42.35 5.16
C ASP A 119 -33.93 -41.55 6.25
N GLN A 120 -32.64 -41.82 6.50
CA GLN A 120 -31.80 -41.09 7.44
C GLN A 120 -30.71 -40.34 6.67
N HIS A 121 -30.90 -39.02 6.54
CA HIS A 121 -30.06 -38.18 5.68
C HIS A 121 -28.84 -37.54 6.38
N ASP A 122 -28.71 -37.74 7.71
CA ASP A 122 -27.74 -37.01 8.55
C ASP A 122 -26.68 -37.94 9.17
N ALA A 123 -26.12 -38.85 8.37
CA ALA A 123 -24.99 -39.67 8.80
C ALA A 123 -23.65 -38.93 8.58
N SER A 124 -23.37 -37.88 9.36
CA SER A 124 -22.00 -37.36 9.44
C SER A 124 -21.20 -38.19 10.43
N ILE A 125 -20.05 -38.72 10.03
CA ILE A 125 -19.09 -39.30 10.98
C ILE A 125 -18.47 -38.13 11.73
N GLU A 126 -18.76 -38.00 13.03
CA GLU A 126 -18.09 -37.03 13.90
C GLU A 126 -16.66 -37.55 14.21
N GLY A 127 -15.71 -37.16 13.35
CA GLY A 127 -14.29 -37.42 13.55
C GLY A 127 -13.61 -36.29 14.31
N THR A 128 -12.62 -36.61 15.16
CA THR A 128 -11.84 -35.63 15.94
C THR A 128 -10.87 -34.79 15.10
N ALA A 129 -10.72 -35.07 13.80
CA ALA A 129 -9.94 -34.27 12.86
C ALA A 129 -10.35 -34.54 11.40
N TYR A 130 -10.39 -33.50 10.58
CA TYR A 130 -10.49 -33.61 9.12
C TYR A 130 -9.20 -33.05 8.51
N LEU A 131 -8.46 -33.87 7.76
CA LEU A 131 -7.22 -33.46 7.07
C LEU A 131 -7.49 -32.44 5.96
N THR A 132 -8.62 -32.60 5.27
CA THR A 132 -9.10 -31.74 4.19
C THR A 132 -10.51 -32.19 3.81
N TYR A 133 -11.34 -31.28 3.31
CA TYR A 133 -12.68 -31.60 2.81
C TYR A 133 -12.78 -31.15 1.35
N THR A 134 -13.49 -31.94 0.55
CA THR A 134 -14.01 -31.50 -0.75
C THR A 134 -15.48 -31.83 -0.80
N VAL A 135 -16.26 -30.98 -1.44
CA VAL A 135 -17.66 -31.28 -1.68
C VAL A 135 -17.76 -31.89 -3.08
N VAL A 136 -18.08 -33.18 -3.13
CA VAL A 136 -18.46 -33.83 -4.39
C VAL A 136 -19.94 -33.62 -4.67
N SER A 137 -20.32 -33.62 -5.94
CA SER A 137 -21.73 -33.45 -6.35
C SER A 137 -22.61 -34.55 -5.75
N ASN A 138 -23.66 -34.14 -5.02
CA ASN A 138 -24.66 -35.06 -4.45
C ASN A 138 -25.68 -35.56 -5.50
N ALA A 139 -25.58 -35.13 -6.76
CA ALA A 139 -26.56 -35.51 -7.79
C ALA A 139 -26.58 -37.02 -8.07
N THR A 140 -25.59 -37.79 -7.59
CA THR A 140 -25.48 -39.24 -7.83
C THR A 140 -24.99 -40.07 -6.63
N TYR A 141 -24.80 -39.51 -5.42
CA TYR A 141 -24.14 -40.22 -4.29
C TYR A 141 -22.91 -41.02 -4.76
N ASN A 142 -22.10 -40.40 -5.63
CA ASN A 142 -21.04 -41.12 -6.32
C ASN A 142 -19.79 -41.17 -5.46
N VAL A 143 -19.72 -42.15 -4.56
CA VAL A 143 -18.56 -42.43 -3.70
C VAL A 143 -17.26 -42.46 -4.50
N GLN A 144 -17.31 -42.86 -5.77
CA GLN A 144 -16.18 -42.85 -6.70
C GLN A 144 -15.52 -41.47 -6.84
N ASP A 145 -16.30 -40.38 -6.91
CA ASP A 145 -15.73 -39.04 -7.10
C ASP A 145 -14.98 -38.57 -5.85
N CYS A 146 -15.44 -38.99 -4.66
CA CYS A 146 -14.73 -38.78 -3.39
C CYS A 146 -13.40 -39.55 -3.39
N LEU A 147 -13.47 -40.84 -3.73
CA LEU A 147 -12.29 -41.71 -3.75
C LEU A 147 -11.25 -41.24 -4.79
N ASP A 148 -11.71 -40.80 -5.96
CA ASP A 148 -10.84 -40.27 -7.02
C ASP A 148 -10.16 -38.97 -6.57
N TRP A 149 -10.87 -38.08 -5.88
CA TRP A 149 -10.25 -36.90 -5.27
C TRP A 149 -9.23 -37.26 -4.17
N CYS A 150 -9.54 -38.22 -3.31
CA CYS A 150 -8.61 -38.71 -2.30
C CYS A 150 -7.28 -39.18 -2.93
N THR A 151 -7.32 -39.85 -4.09
CA THR A 151 -6.09 -40.25 -4.81
C THR A 151 -5.28 -39.07 -5.39
N THR A 152 -5.83 -37.86 -5.42
CA THR A 152 -5.11 -36.65 -5.86
C THR A 152 -4.36 -35.93 -4.74
N ILE A 153 -4.62 -36.29 -3.47
CA ILE A 153 -3.98 -35.67 -2.31
C ILE A 153 -2.75 -36.49 -1.92
N GLN A 154 -1.57 -35.87 -2.00
CA GLN A 154 -0.32 -36.46 -1.53
C GLN A 154 -0.41 -36.70 -0.01
N GLY A 155 -0.26 -37.96 0.41
CA GLY A 155 -0.42 -38.39 1.81
C GLY A 155 -1.69 -39.18 2.10
N CYS A 156 -2.61 -39.30 1.13
CA CYS A 156 -3.76 -40.19 1.21
C CYS A 156 -3.35 -41.64 0.82
N GLU A 157 -2.34 -42.21 1.48
CA GLU A 157 -1.89 -43.60 1.28
C GLU A 157 -2.16 -44.45 2.53
N GLN A 158 -2.82 -45.60 2.35
CA GLN A 158 -2.86 -46.63 3.38
C GLN A 158 -1.48 -47.31 3.46
N THR A 159 -0.82 -47.22 4.63
CA THR A 159 0.18 -48.22 5.02
C THR A 159 -0.52 -49.28 5.85
N SER A 160 -0.52 -50.54 5.38
CA SER A 160 -1.04 -51.68 6.14
C SER A 160 -0.17 -52.91 5.89
N ALA A 161 0.56 -53.32 6.94
CA ALA A 161 1.03 -54.69 7.10
C ALA A 161 0.16 -55.48 8.11
N ASP A 162 -0.72 -54.82 8.87
CA ASP A 162 -1.40 -55.43 10.03
C ASP A 162 -2.92 -55.26 10.07
N ASN A 163 -3.56 -54.90 8.96
CA ASN A 163 -5.03 -54.94 8.79
C ASN A 163 -5.84 -54.31 9.96
N ARG A 164 -5.27 -53.28 10.58
CA ARG A 164 -5.91 -52.36 11.51
C ARG A 164 -5.74 -50.96 10.95
N LEU A 165 -6.86 -50.29 10.66
CA LEU A 165 -6.87 -48.85 10.42
C LEU A 165 -6.55 -48.16 11.75
N THR A 166 -5.26 -48.02 12.04
CA THR A 166 -4.83 -47.01 12.99
C THR A 166 -4.89 -45.71 12.21
N LEU A 167 -5.98 -44.96 12.34
CA LEU A 167 -5.88 -43.52 12.16
C LEU A 167 -4.87 -43.10 13.23
N LYS A 168 -3.60 -42.94 12.84
CA LYS A 168 -2.78 -42.01 13.59
C LYS A 168 -3.55 -40.70 13.45
N ALA A 169 -4.23 -40.31 14.53
CA ALA A 169 -4.53 -38.90 14.69
C ALA A 169 -3.22 -38.20 14.33
N ALA A 170 -3.34 -37.17 13.50
CA ALA A 170 -2.24 -36.26 13.32
C ALA A 170 -2.09 -35.53 14.67
N ASP A 171 -1.52 -36.23 15.65
CA ASP A 171 -0.95 -35.66 16.86
C ASP A 171 0.18 -34.68 16.46
N GLY A 172 0.64 -34.78 15.21
CA GLY A 172 1.26 -33.68 14.48
C GLY A 172 0.17 -32.81 13.87
N GLU A 173 -0.36 -31.90 14.67
CA GLU A 173 -0.77 -30.56 14.27
C GLU A 173 -0.18 -30.25 12.88
N SER A 174 -0.99 -30.36 11.82
CA SER A 174 -0.54 -29.94 10.51
C SER A 174 -0.44 -28.43 10.57
N THR A 175 0.70 -27.99 11.08
CA THR A 175 1.34 -26.70 10.87
C THR A 175 1.64 -26.56 9.38
N ALA A 176 0.65 -26.83 8.51
CA ALA A 176 0.62 -26.34 7.15
C ALA A 176 0.86 -24.85 7.32
N SER A 177 2.11 -24.47 7.04
CA SER A 177 2.67 -23.20 7.45
C SER A 177 1.71 -22.14 6.95
N LEU A 178 1.03 -21.46 7.88
CA LEU A 178 0.15 -20.33 7.60
C LEU A 178 1.04 -19.13 7.24
N THR A 179 1.87 -19.33 6.22
CA THR A 179 2.69 -18.31 5.59
C THR A 179 1.93 -17.93 4.33
N PRO A 180 0.98 -16.99 4.44
CA PRO A 180 0.30 -16.47 3.28
C PRO A 180 1.33 -15.92 2.30
N ASP A 181 1.01 -16.01 1.01
CA ASP A 181 1.82 -15.40 -0.02
C ASP A 181 1.87 -13.88 0.19
N THR A 182 3.00 -13.27 -0.17
CA THR A 182 3.14 -11.82 -0.15
C THR A 182 2.38 -11.25 -1.36
N PRO A 183 1.49 -10.26 -1.16
CA PRO A 183 0.77 -9.65 -2.26
C PRO A 183 1.71 -9.06 -3.31
N ASP A 184 1.26 -9.07 -4.56
CA ASP A 184 2.00 -8.42 -5.65
C ASP A 184 2.17 -6.91 -5.37
N GLY A 185 3.36 -6.38 -5.66
CA GLY A 185 3.72 -4.99 -5.31
C GLY A 185 4.06 -4.76 -3.83
N TYR A 186 4.07 -5.81 -2.98
CA TYR A 186 4.44 -5.71 -1.56
C TYR A 186 5.67 -6.56 -1.22
N GLU A 187 6.25 -6.28 -0.05
CA GLU A 187 7.18 -7.14 0.68
C GLU A 187 6.72 -7.36 2.12
N LEU A 188 6.98 -8.56 2.64
CA LEU A 188 6.85 -8.87 4.06
C LEU A 188 8.01 -8.19 4.80
N VAL A 189 7.68 -7.26 5.70
CA VAL A 189 8.66 -6.56 6.55
C VAL A 189 8.92 -7.34 7.83
N PHE A 190 7.88 -7.88 8.46
CA PHE A 190 8.01 -8.72 9.64
C PHE A 190 6.83 -9.69 9.81
N GLY A 191 7.04 -10.67 10.69
CA GLY A 191 6.00 -11.54 11.21
C GLY A 191 6.10 -12.99 10.73
N PRO A 192 5.28 -13.89 11.33
CA PRO A 192 4.23 -13.58 12.29
C PRO A 192 4.77 -13.22 13.69
N THR A 193 4.11 -12.28 14.38
CA THR A 193 4.33 -11.94 15.80
C THR A 193 2.99 -11.89 16.57
N ASP A 194 3.04 -11.72 17.89
CA ASP A 194 1.85 -11.54 18.73
C ASP A 194 1.56 -10.06 19.05
N GLY A 195 2.21 -9.13 18.34
CA GLY A 195 2.03 -7.69 18.54
C GLY A 195 1.62 -6.97 17.26
N ALA A 196 0.59 -6.12 17.32
CA ALA A 196 0.19 -5.22 16.25
C ALA A 196 1.02 -3.94 16.28
N ASN A 197 1.15 -3.26 15.14
CA ASN A 197 1.90 -2.01 15.07
C ASN A 197 1.21 -0.89 15.88
N ASN A 198 2.02 -0.21 16.68
CA ASN A 198 1.76 1.11 17.21
C ASN A 198 2.83 2.07 16.65
N ALA A 199 2.62 2.50 15.41
CA ALA A 199 3.59 3.25 14.62
C ALA A 199 3.02 4.61 14.20
N PRO A 200 3.87 5.62 13.93
CA PRO A 200 3.43 6.88 13.35
C PRO A 200 2.90 6.66 11.92
N GLY A 201 2.08 7.61 11.48
CA GLY A 201 1.54 7.65 10.13
C GLY A 201 0.31 6.77 9.94
N TYR A 202 -0.43 6.52 11.03
CA TYR A 202 -1.64 5.74 11.04
C TYR A 202 -2.72 6.38 10.15
N MET A 203 -3.21 5.62 9.19
CA MET A 203 -4.23 6.07 8.25
C MET A 203 -5.62 5.56 8.59
N GLY A 204 -5.77 4.67 9.57
CA GLY A 204 -7.04 4.02 9.90
C GLY A 204 -7.00 2.49 9.83
N PHE A 205 -8.16 1.85 9.97
CA PHE A 205 -8.28 0.40 9.94
C PHE A 205 -9.57 -0.11 9.28
N SER A 206 -9.56 -1.40 8.94
CA SER A 206 -10.75 -2.12 8.49
C SER A 206 -10.77 -3.54 9.03
N PHE A 207 -11.97 -4.06 9.30
CA PHE A 207 -12.17 -5.47 9.64
C PHE A 207 -12.52 -6.29 8.40
N ILE A 208 -11.93 -7.49 8.33
CA ILE A 208 -12.17 -8.47 7.27
C ILE A 208 -12.53 -9.83 7.88
N ASP A 209 -13.31 -10.63 7.16
CA ASP A 209 -13.92 -11.85 7.69
C ASP A 209 -12.93 -13.02 7.85
N GLN A 210 -11.78 -12.96 7.15
CA GLN A 210 -10.74 -13.99 7.14
C GLN A 210 -9.33 -13.38 7.12
N TYR A 211 -8.30 -14.16 7.47
CA TYR A 211 -6.90 -13.72 7.39
C TYR A 211 -6.47 -13.70 5.91
N ASP A 212 -6.73 -12.60 5.23
CA ASP A 212 -6.51 -12.43 3.79
C ASP A 212 -5.61 -11.21 3.54
N VAL A 213 -4.36 -11.51 3.21
CA VAL A 213 -3.32 -10.49 3.02
C VAL A 213 -3.55 -9.70 1.73
N ASP A 214 -4.11 -10.33 0.69
CA ASP A 214 -4.43 -9.67 -0.58
C ASP A 214 -5.60 -8.70 -0.41
N ALA A 215 -6.64 -9.07 0.35
CA ALA A 215 -7.73 -8.17 0.70
C ALA A 215 -7.21 -6.93 1.47
N CYS A 216 -6.25 -7.14 2.38
CA CYS A 216 -5.61 -6.05 3.12
C CYS A 216 -4.79 -5.11 2.21
N ALA A 217 -4.06 -5.69 1.25
CA ALA A 217 -3.33 -4.93 0.23
C ALA A 217 -4.27 -4.09 -0.64
N GLN A 218 -5.41 -4.64 -1.05
CA GLN A 218 -6.42 -3.89 -1.81
C GLN A 218 -7.01 -2.71 -1.02
N LEU A 219 -7.28 -2.91 0.28
CA LEU A 219 -7.71 -1.83 1.17
C LEU A 219 -6.67 -0.71 1.26
N CYS A 220 -5.39 -1.06 1.39
CA CYS A 220 -4.29 -0.09 1.38
C CYS A 220 -4.16 0.62 0.02
N ASN A 221 -4.22 -0.10 -1.10
CA ASN A 221 -4.14 0.49 -2.45
C ASN A 221 -5.31 1.45 -2.73
N GLY A 222 -6.50 1.15 -2.22
CA GLY A 222 -7.71 1.97 -2.35
C GLY A 222 -7.84 3.08 -1.31
N ARG A 223 -6.98 3.13 -0.29
CA ARG A 223 -7.04 4.14 0.78
C ARG A 223 -6.69 5.51 0.19
N GLY A 224 -7.56 6.49 0.43
CA GLY A 224 -7.27 7.89 0.10
C GLY A 224 -5.99 8.37 0.79
N ALA A 225 -5.26 9.26 0.13
CA ALA A 225 -4.03 9.83 0.68
C ALA A 225 -4.29 10.67 1.93
N ASP A 226 -3.39 10.58 2.90
CA ASP A 226 -3.30 11.54 3.99
C ASP A 226 -2.72 12.87 3.44
N PRO A 227 -3.29 14.03 3.79
CA PRO A 227 -2.81 15.31 3.27
C PRO A 227 -1.34 15.63 3.60
N ASN A 228 -0.80 15.08 4.69
CA ASN A 228 0.56 15.32 5.16
C ASN A 228 1.48 14.11 4.92
N GLY A 229 0.92 12.91 4.85
CA GLY A 229 1.67 11.65 4.74
C GLY A 229 1.67 11.00 3.36
N GLY A 230 0.69 11.34 2.53
CA GLY A 230 0.49 10.78 1.20
C GLY A 230 -0.29 9.47 1.20
N GLY A 231 -0.17 8.70 0.12
CA GLY A 231 -0.86 7.42 -0.02
C GLY A 231 -0.34 6.33 0.92
N CYS A 232 -1.18 5.31 1.17
CA CYS A 232 -0.81 4.14 1.97
C CYS A 232 0.44 3.48 1.41
N ALA A 233 1.44 3.30 2.27
CA ALA A 233 2.75 2.72 1.97
C ALA A 233 2.98 1.40 2.70
N TYR A 234 2.19 1.14 3.75
CA TYR A 234 2.39 0.01 4.65
C TYR A 234 1.06 -0.42 5.26
N PHE A 235 0.89 -1.72 5.52
CA PHE A 235 -0.20 -2.22 6.34
C PHE A 235 0.26 -3.32 7.30
N ASN A 236 -0.47 -3.45 8.39
CA ASN A 236 -0.34 -4.50 9.38
C ASN A 236 -1.65 -5.29 9.46
N ILE A 237 -1.57 -6.58 9.18
CA ILE A 237 -2.70 -7.52 9.32
C ILE A 237 -2.48 -8.40 10.55
N TRP A 238 -3.51 -8.52 11.38
CA TRP A 238 -3.46 -9.33 12.59
C TRP A 238 -4.83 -9.89 12.97
N ARG A 239 -4.85 -10.92 13.82
CA ARG A 239 -6.06 -11.59 14.28
C ARG A 239 -6.35 -11.22 15.73
N ALA A 240 -7.55 -10.71 15.98
CA ALA A 240 -8.05 -10.48 17.33
C ALA A 240 -8.62 -11.77 17.92
N VAL A 241 -8.15 -12.16 19.09
CA VAL A 241 -8.67 -13.28 19.88
C VAL A 241 -9.28 -12.71 21.15
N VAL A 242 -10.59 -12.87 21.33
CA VAL A 242 -11.30 -12.39 22.53
C VAL A 242 -11.75 -13.61 23.33
N ASN A 243 -11.35 -13.71 24.60
CA ASN A 243 -11.69 -14.86 25.45
C ASN A 243 -11.30 -16.22 24.83
N GLY A 244 -10.14 -16.27 24.17
CA GLY A 244 -9.65 -17.46 23.48
C GLY A 244 -10.33 -17.76 22.13
N VAL A 245 -11.29 -16.95 21.70
CA VAL A 245 -12.04 -17.14 20.45
C VAL A 245 -11.59 -16.13 19.39
N PRO A 246 -11.07 -16.59 18.23
CA PRO A 246 -10.78 -15.71 17.09
C PRO A 246 -12.02 -14.95 16.61
N THR A 247 -12.04 -13.64 16.83
CA THR A 247 -13.24 -12.80 16.64
C THR A 247 -13.22 -12.04 15.32
N THR A 248 -12.10 -11.38 15.00
CA THR A 248 -11.95 -10.57 13.77
C THR A 248 -10.51 -10.60 13.26
N TYR A 249 -10.31 -10.13 12.03
CA TYR A 249 -9.02 -9.85 11.43
C TYR A 249 -8.96 -8.36 11.09
N THR A 250 -7.91 -7.70 11.55
CA THR A 250 -7.76 -6.25 11.45
C THR A 250 -6.68 -5.92 10.43
N CYS A 251 -6.99 -5.00 9.53
CA CYS A 251 -6.09 -4.37 8.60
C CYS A 251 -5.83 -2.92 9.02
N SER A 252 -4.69 -2.66 9.65
CA SER A 252 -4.26 -1.30 10.00
C SER A 252 -3.35 -0.75 8.91
N MET A 253 -3.64 0.45 8.39
CA MET A 253 -2.94 1.04 7.24
C MET A 253 -2.12 2.26 7.67
N TYR A 254 -0.98 2.51 6.99
CA TYR A 254 -0.06 3.59 7.32
C TYR A 254 0.59 4.20 6.06
N TYR A 255 0.91 5.49 6.11
CA TYR A 255 1.67 6.17 5.05
C TYR A 255 3.19 6.15 5.28
N LEU A 256 3.61 5.79 6.49
CA LEU A 256 5.01 5.49 6.85
C LEU A 256 5.19 3.97 6.97
N VAL A 257 6.32 3.48 6.46
CA VAL A 257 6.71 2.08 6.65
C VAL A 257 7.18 1.88 8.09
N ALA A 258 6.72 0.81 8.70
CA ALA A 258 7.10 0.41 10.06
C ALA A 258 7.74 -0.98 10.05
N ASP A 259 8.44 -1.32 11.14
CA ASP A 259 9.09 -2.61 11.33
C ASP A 259 8.60 -3.32 12.61
N GLU A 260 9.19 -4.49 12.91
CA GLU A 260 8.85 -5.30 14.08
C GLU A 260 9.03 -4.56 15.41
N SER A 261 9.91 -3.56 15.50
CA SER A 261 10.16 -2.83 16.76
C SER A 261 8.95 -2.02 17.21
N THR A 262 8.04 -1.69 16.29
CA THR A 262 6.80 -0.97 16.57
C THR A 262 5.61 -1.91 16.80
N ALA A 263 5.79 -3.22 16.66
CA ALA A 263 4.77 -4.26 16.87
C ALA A 263 4.53 -4.53 18.37
N VAL A 264 4.17 -3.49 19.12
CA VAL A 264 4.14 -3.51 20.59
C VAL A 264 2.72 -3.49 21.19
N ASN A 265 1.68 -3.50 20.36
CA ASN A 265 0.30 -3.66 20.83
C ASN A 265 -0.07 -5.15 20.90
N TYR A 266 -0.06 -5.71 22.10
CA TYR A 266 -0.39 -7.13 22.35
C TYR A 266 -1.88 -7.37 22.65
N GLY A 267 -2.71 -6.32 22.62
CA GLY A 267 -4.12 -6.35 22.97
C GLY A 267 -4.45 -5.64 24.30
N GLN A 268 -5.73 -5.62 24.66
CA GLN A 268 -6.26 -4.92 25.83
C GLN A 268 -7.48 -5.65 26.39
N GLY A 269 -7.55 -5.80 27.72
CA GLY A 269 -8.60 -6.58 28.36
C GLY A 269 -8.52 -8.06 27.95
N ASP A 270 -9.64 -8.60 27.46
CA ASP A 270 -9.72 -9.99 26.99
C ASP A 270 -9.26 -10.16 25.52
N LEU A 271 -8.99 -9.06 24.82
CA LEU A 271 -8.49 -9.09 23.45
C LEU A 271 -6.99 -9.34 23.46
N VAL A 272 -6.56 -10.35 22.70
CA VAL A 272 -5.16 -10.70 22.44
C VAL A 272 -4.90 -10.60 20.94
N VAL A 273 -3.78 -9.98 20.57
CA VAL A 273 -3.31 -9.94 19.18
C VAL A 273 -2.53 -11.22 18.87
N THR A 274 -2.80 -11.80 17.70
CA THR A 274 -2.06 -12.98 17.20
C THR A 274 -1.85 -12.88 15.70
N LEU A 275 -0.88 -13.65 15.17
CA LEU A 275 -0.61 -13.74 13.73
C LEU A 275 -0.36 -12.37 13.08
N SER A 276 0.27 -11.43 13.76
CA SER A 276 0.52 -10.10 13.23
C SER A 276 1.64 -10.12 12.19
N ARG A 277 1.41 -9.52 11.02
CA ARG A 277 2.40 -9.40 9.94
C ARG A 277 2.37 -8.00 9.36
N GLY A 278 3.55 -7.49 9.01
CA GLY A 278 3.73 -6.18 8.39
C GLY A 278 4.12 -6.28 6.93
N TYR A 279 3.48 -5.50 6.06
CA TYR A 279 3.74 -5.48 4.62
C TYR A 279 3.95 -4.07 4.10
N ALA A 280 5.04 -3.82 3.39
CA ALA A 280 5.35 -2.54 2.77
C ALA A 280 5.15 -2.59 1.26
N ARG A 281 4.65 -1.51 0.67
CA ARG A 281 4.57 -1.34 -0.78
C ARG A 281 5.97 -1.13 -1.35
N LYS A 282 6.28 -1.86 -2.42
CA LYS A 282 7.49 -1.66 -3.19
C LYS A 282 7.32 -0.47 -4.12
N SER A 283 8.14 0.55 -3.92
CA SER A 283 8.28 1.63 -4.89
C SER A 283 9.16 1.17 -6.05
N ALA A 284 8.68 1.37 -7.28
CA ALA A 284 9.50 1.23 -8.49
C ALA A 284 10.51 2.38 -8.63
N LEU A 285 10.27 3.49 -7.92
CA LEU A 285 11.17 4.63 -7.84
C LEU A 285 12.18 4.44 -6.72
N ILE A 286 13.46 4.49 -7.07
CA ILE A 286 14.58 4.44 -6.13
C ILE A 286 14.78 5.82 -5.52
N ASP A 287 14.90 5.87 -4.19
CA ASP A 287 15.36 7.06 -3.46
C ASP A 287 14.58 8.34 -3.81
N GLY A 288 13.25 8.24 -3.81
CA GLY A 288 12.38 9.37 -4.16
C GLY A 288 12.24 10.46 -3.10
N GLY A 289 12.83 10.27 -1.91
CA GLY A 289 13.08 11.33 -0.93
C GLY A 289 14.50 11.90 -1.01
N PHE A 290 15.30 11.50 -2.01
CA PHE A 290 16.64 12.04 -2.30
C PHE A 290 17.72 11.85 -1.21
N GLU A 291 17.40 11.15 -0.12
CA GLU A 291 18.27 10.93 1.05
C GLU A 291 19.56 10.15 0.74
N GLY A 292 19.66 9.49 -0.42
CA GLY A 292 20.93 8.93 -0.89
C GLY A 292 22.01 9.97 -1.18
N TYR A 293 21.66 11.26 -1.29
CA TYR A 293 22.63 12.34 -1.42
C TYR A 293 23.23 12.73 -0.06
N THR A 294 24.46 12.28 0.18
CA THR A 294 25.15 12.42 1.47
C THR A 294 26.51 13.13 1.35
N ALA A 295 26.68 13.97 0.32
CA ALA A 295 27.96 14.62 0.03
C ALA A 295 28.36 15.71 1.06
N CYS A 296 27.42 16.17 1.89
CA CYS A 296 27.63 17.17 2.92
C CYS A 296 26.68 16.97 4.11
N ASP A 297 26.94 17.67 5.21
CA ASP A 297 26.16 17.70 6.46
C ASP A 297 25.56 19.09 6.76
N THR A 298 25.80 20.04 5.86
CA THR A 298 25.34 21.43 5.89
C THR A 298 24.77 21.78 4.52
N PHE A 299 24.51 23.04 4.21
CA PHE A 299 23.99 23.40 2.90
C PHE A 299 24.94 22.98 1.76
N CYS A 300 24.46 22.15 0.84
CA CYS A 300 25.10 21.96 -0.45
C CYS A 300 24.09 21.52 -1.51
N LEU A 301 24.47 21.68 -2.78
CA LEU A 301 23.67 21.26 -3.92
C LEU A 301 24.51 20.57 -4.98
N THR A 302 23.90 19.67 -5.74
CA THR A 302 24.48 19.02 -6.90
C THR A 302 23.45 18.95 -8.02
N ALA A 303 23.90 19.04 -9.28
CA ALA A 303 23.02 18.77 -10.40
C ALA A 303 22.62 17.29 -10.47
N SER A 304 23.45 16.37 -9.97
CA SER A 304 23.20 14.91 -10.07
C SER A 304 23.95 14.11 -9.01
N TYR A 305 23.45 12.91 -8.72
CA TYR A 305 24.16 11.88 -7.96
C TYR A 305 23.76 10.49 -8.47
N ALA A 306 24.07 9.42 -7.72
CA ALA A 306 23.87 8.05 -8.17
C ALA A 306 22.44 7.72 -8.64
N ASN A 307 21.41 8.29 -7.98
CA ASN A 307 20.01 7.92 -8.22
C ASN A 307 19.24 8.92 -9.09
N TRP A 308 19.72 10.17 -9.22
CA TRP A 308 19.01 11.25 -9.90
C TRP A 308 19.92 12.14 -10.74
N ILE A 309 19.35 12.62 -11.85
CA ILE A 309 19.99 13.51 -12.81
C ILE A 309 19.10 14.73 -13.00
N GLY A 310 19.60 15.89 -12.59
CA GLY A 310 19.10 17.20 -12.95
C GLY A 310 19.82 17.72 -14.21
N THR A 311 19.07 18.35 -15.10
CA THR A 311 19.57 18.93 -16.35
C THR A 311 18.98 20.32 -16.58
N SER A 312 19.82 21.18 -17.14
CA SER A 312 19.46 22.50 -17.66
C SER A 312 19.33 22.47 -19.18
N PRO A 313 18.46 23.30 -19.77
CA PRO A 313 18.49 23.54 -21.21
C PRO A 313 19.77 24.29 -21.61
N SER A 314 19.99 24.40 -22.92
CA SER A 314 21.17 25.07 -23.45
C SER A 314 21.22 26.54 -23.04
N GLY A 315 22.18 26.90 -22.20
CA GLY A 315 22.39 28.26 -21.71
C GLY A 315 21.95 28.49 -20.27
N GLY A 316 21.22 27.54 -19.67
CA GLY A 316 20.87 27.56 -18.25
C GLY A 316 21.93 26.90 -17.37
N ASP A 317 21.89 27.18 -16.08
CA ASP A 317 22.79 26.59 -15.08
C ASP A 317 22.04 26.23 -13.79
N THR A 318 22.17 24.98 -13.34
CA THR A 318 21.56 24.45 -12.11
C THR A 318 20.02 24.56 -12.03
N ASP A 319 19.32 24.47 -13.15
CA ASP A 319 17.85 24.58 -13.22
C ASP A 319 17.12 23.37 -12.63
N ALA A 320 17.82 22.27 -12.46
CA ALA A 320 17.37 21.11 -11.70
C ALA A 320 18.52 20.64 -10.83
N SER A 321 18.32 20.68 -9.52
CA SER A 321 19.36 20.37 -8.54
C SER A 321 18.80 19.49 -7.42
N ILE A 322 19.70 18.79 -6.72
CA ILE A 322 19.44 18.09 -5.47
C ILE A 322 20.10 18.90 -4.38
N ILE A 323 19.35 19.23 -3.33
CA ILE A 323 19.80 20.13 -2.26
C ILE A 323 19.72 19.41 -0.92
N TYR A 324 20.84 19.36 -0.22
CA TYR A 324 20.87 19.03 1.19
C TYR A 324 20.60 20.31 1.97
N PHE A 325 19.38 20.47 2.45
CA PHE A 325 19.01 21.52 3.40
C PHE A 325 17.68 21.14 4.06
N PRO A 326 17.69 20.64 5.32
CA PRO A 326 16.48 20.11 5.97
C PRO A 326 15.31 21.10 6.03
N ALA A 327 15.60 22.41 6.07
CA ALA A 327 14.56 23.42 6.08
C ALA A 327 13.76 23.49 4.77
N TYR A 328 14.25 22.92 3.66
CA TYR A 328 13.56 22.86 2.37
C TYR A 328 12.92 21.50 2.09
N ALA A 329 13.31 20.45 2.81
CA ALA A 329 12.74 19.12 2.64
C ALA A 329 11.35 19.03 3.28
N HIS A 330 10.49 18.20 2.71
CA HIS A 330 9.21 17.82 3.32
C HIS A 330 9.48 16.84 4.48
N THR A 331 10.31 15.83 4.24
CA THR A 331 10.85 14.96 5.29
C THR A 331 12.35 14.75 5.09
N GLY A 332 13.06 14.36 6.15
CA GLY A 332 14.50 14.12 6.05
C GLY A 332 15.33 15.41 5.92
N ASN A 333 16.33 15.39 5.04
CA ASN A 333 17.34 16.43 4.89
C ASN A 333 17.50 16.94 3.47
N VAL A 334 17.03 16.18 2.49
CA VAL A 334 17.30 16.41 1.07
C VAL A 334 15.98 16.64 0.32
N SER A 335 15.99 17.56 -0.61
CA SER A 335 14.90 17.72 -1.58
C SER A 335 15.49 18.00 -2.96
N ALA A 336 14.68 17.79 -4.01
CA ALA A 336 15.03 18.30 -5.32
C ALA A 336 14.49 19.72 -5.51
N LEU A 337 15.23 20.54 -6.23
CA LEU A 337 14.89 21.90 -6.62
C LEU A 337 14.75 21.98 -8.14
N LEU A 338 13.67 22.60 -8.60
CA LEU A 338 13.49 23.06 -9.98
C LEU A 338 13.48 24.60 -10.03
N GLY A 339 14.21 25.15 -11.01
CA GLY A 339 14.56 26.55 -11.19
C GLY A 339 16.02 26.83 -10.82
N ALA A 340 16.70 27.72 -11.56
CA ALA A 340 18.11 28.07 -11.35
C ALA A 340 18.42 28.33 -9.87
N ALA A 341 19.26 27.50 -9.24
CA ALA A 341 19.48 27.52 -7.79
C ALA A 341 20.04 28.86 -7.27
N PHE A 342 20.81 29.55 -8.13
CA PHE A 342 21.40 30.85 -7.86
C PHE A 342 20.61 32.02 -8.50
N GLY A 343 19.54 31.72 -9.24
CA GLY A 343 18.71 32.73 -9.91
C GLY A 343 19.39 33.37 -11.13
N ASP A 344 20.33 32.68 -11.77
CA ASP A 344 21.12 33.20 -12.88
C ASP A 344 20.31 33.32 -14.19
N ASP A 345 19.26 32.51 -14.35
CA ASP A 345 18.36 32.51 -15.50
C ASP A 345 16.92 32.10 -15.14
N ALA A 346 16.02 32.15 -16.13
CA ALA A 346 14.59 31.83 -15.97
C ALA A 346 14.18 30.58 -16.75
N ASP A 347 15.13 29.70 -17.04
CA ASP A 347 14.87 28.48 -17.79
C ASP A 347 14.31 27.39 -16.88
N ALA A 348 13.62 26.41 -17.49
CA ALA A 348 13.04 25.29 -16.78
C ALA A 348 13.97 24.09 -16.77
N GLY A 349 14.19 23.54 -15.58
CA GLY A 349 14.99 22.35 -15.39
C GLY A 349 14.21 21.06 -15.64
N THR A 350 14.96 19.98 -15.85
CA THR A 350 14.40 18.62 -15.88
C THR A 350 15.14 17.74 -14.89
N LEU A 351 14.38 17.18 -13.95
CA LEU A 351 14.83 16.17 -13.00
C LEU A 351 14.32 14.78 -13.42
N THR A 352 15.20 13.79 -13.52
CA THR A 352 14.87 12.41 -13.87
C THR A 352 15.64 11.43 -12.99
N PRO A 353 15.07 10.26 -12.65
CA PRO A 353 15.86 9.16 -12.12
C PRO A 353 17.00 8.81 -13.07
N ALA A 354 18.15 8.42 -12.53
CA ALA A 354 19.34 8.09 -13.29
C ALA A 354 19.17 6.82 -14.15
N GLN A 355 18.23 5.95 -13.77
CA GLN A 355 17.87 4.74 -14.50
C GLN A 355 16.36 4.71 -14.77
N PRO A 356 15.91 4.16 -15.91
CA PRO A 356 14.49 3.92 -16.15
C PRO A 356 13.87 3.03 -15.07
N LEU A 357 12.61 3.30 -14.75
CA LEU A 357 11.85 2.55 -13.76
C LEU A 357 11.58 1.12 -14.27
N GLN A 358 11.80 0.14 -13.40
CA GLN A 358 11.49 -1.26 -13.68
C GLN A 358 10.03 -1.53 -13.33
N THR A 359 9.15 -1.36 -14.31
CA THR A 359 7.71 -1.56 -14.19
C THR A 359 7.28 -2.84 -14.91
N ASP A 360 6.05 -3.30 -14.65
CA ASP A 360 5.43 -4.37 -15.41
C ASP A 360 4.61 -3.78 -16.56
N SER A 361 4.83 -4.30 -17.77
CA SER A 361 4.11 -3.86 -18.96
C SER A 361 2.61 -4.11 -18.81
N GLY A 362 1.80 -3.06 -18.99
CA GLY A 362 0.34 -3.10 -18.87
C GLY A 362 -0.19 -3.03 -17.44
N ALA A 363 0.66 -3.04 -16.40
CA ALA A 363 0.22 -2.85 -15.03
C ALA A 363 -0.06 -1.37 -14.74
N ASN A 364 -1.03 -1.11 -13.85
CA ASN A 364 -1.32 0.23 -13.37
C ASN A 364 -0.35 0.61 -12.24
N TYR A 365 0.11 1.85 -12.27
CA TYR A 365 0.94 2.44 -11.24
C TYR A 365 0.34 3.77 -10.77
N VAL A 366 0.67 4.15 -9.54
CA VAL A 366 0.40 5.47 -8.98
C VAL A 366 1.73 6.15 -8.71
N VAL A 367 1.97 7.27 -9.40
CA VAL A 367 3.03 8.20 -9.09
C VAL A 367 2.50 9.16 -8.03
N GLN A 368 3.22 9.33 -6.94
CA GLN A 368 2.85 10.29 -5.90
C GLN A 368 4.10 11.01 -5.39
N CYS A 369 3.97 12.30 -5.06
CA CYS A 369 5.04 13.15 -4.55
C CYS A 369 4.48 14.27 -3.68
N PHE A 370 5.34 14.88 -2.87
CA PHE A 370 5.09 16.17 -2.25
C PHE A 370 5.80 17.28 -3.04
N MET A 371 5.11 18.39 -3.28
CA MET A 371 5.65 19.53 -4.02
C MET A 371 5.33 20.84 -3.33
N ALA A 372 6.29 21.75 -3.28
CA ALA A 372 6.13 23.10 -2.73
C ALA A 372 6.77 24.16 -3.62
N SER A 373 6.14 25.32 -3.75
CA SER A 373 6.71 26.53 -4.36
C SER A 373 6.64 27.73 -3.40
N ALA A 374 6.48 27.48 -2.10
CA ALA A 374 6.30 28.50 -1.08
C ALA A 374 7.61 29.14 -0.60
N PHE A 375 8.49 29.56 -1.52
CA PHE A 375 9.81 30.10 -1.19
C PHE A 375 9.85 31.62 -1.13
N SER A 376 9.69 32.28 -2.28
CA SER A 376 9.80 33.75 -2.34
C SER A 376 8.50 34.49 -2.02
N GLY A 377 7.45 33.75 -1.66
CA GLY A 377 6.13 34.30 -1.38
C GLY A 377 5.21 34.34 -2.60
N PRO A 378 3.89 34.56 -2.38
CA PRO A 378 2.88 34.30 -3.40
C PRO A 378 3.00 35.08 -4.70
N GLN A 379 3.52 36.31 -4.65
CA GLN A 379 3.63 37.16 -5.84
C GLN A 379 4.74 36.71 -6.78
N ILE A 380 5.88 36.31 -6.23
CA ILE A 380 7.05 35.89 -7.02
C ILE A 380 6.84 34.47 -7.56
N GLU A 381 6.23 33.62 -6.76
CA GLU A 381 5.96 32.20 -7.08
C GLU A 381 4.65 32.01 -7.85
N ALA A 382 3.98 33.10 -8.25
CA ALA A 382 2.72 33.04 -8.99
C ALA A 382 2.84 32.27 -10.31
N THR A 383 4.05 32.22 -10.89
CA THR A 383 4.36 31.49 -12.12
C THR A 383 5.08 30.16 -11.87
N ALA A 384 5.29 29.75 -10.62
CA ALA A 384 5.89 28.46 -10.30
C ALA A 384 5.08 27.34 -10.96
N LYS A 385 5.75 26.34 -11.50
CA LYS A 385 5.09 25.24 -12.19
C LYS A 385 6.01 24.02 -12.22
N VAL A 386 5.42 22.86 -11.98
CA VAL A 386 6.06 21.56 -12.22
C VAL A 386 5.08 20.65 -12.94
N ASP A 387 5.55 20.04 -14.02
CA ASP A 387 4.86 18.98 -14.74
C ASP A 387 5.49 17.63 -14.41
N ILE A 388 4.66 16.66 -14.04
CA ILE A 388 5.05 15.25 -13.92
C ILE A 388 4.85 14.62 -15.29
N LEU A 389 5.93 14.12 -15.89
CA LEU A 389 5.89 13.44 -17.17
C LEU A 389 6.14 11.94 -17.00
N TRP A 390 5.28 11.13 -17.62
CA TRP A 390 5.45 9.70 -17.77
C TRP A 390 5.69 9.38 -19.23
N ASN A 391 6.87 8.87 -19.57
CA ASN A 391 7.32 8.64 -20.95
C ASN A 391 7.16 9.88 -21.84
N GLY A 392 7.43 11.07 -21.29
CA GLY A 392 7.29 12.36 -21.98
C GLY A 392 5.86 12.88 -22.09
N VAL A 393 4.86 12.17 -21.58
CA VAL A 393 3.46 12.63 -21.54
C VAL A 393 3.15 13.20 -20.16
N ARG A 394 2.56 14.40 -20.11
CA ARG A 394 2.14 15.01 -18.85
C ARG A 394 1.01 14.20 -18.20
N VAL A 395 1.23 13.77 -16.96
CA VAL A 395 0.27 12.99 -16.16
C VAL A 395 -0.20 13.71 -14.91
N GLY A 396 0.53 14.73 -14.45
CA GLY A 396 0.20 15.50 -13.25
C GLY A 396 1.08 16.72 -13.07
N GLY A 397 1.06 17.33 -11.89
CA GLY A 397 1.88 18.47 -11.53
C GLY A 397 1.16 19.54 -10.71
N THR A 398 1.86 20.64 -10.44
CA THR A 398 1.35 21.81 -9.70
C THR A 398 1.62 23.10 -10.46
N SER A 399 0.93 24.17 -10.08
CA SER A 399 1.12 25.52 -10.62
C SER A 399 0.79 26.59 -9.58
N GLY A 400 1.49 27.72 -9.63
CA GLY A 400 1.37 28.83 -8.69
C GLY A 400 2.06 28.55 -7.35
N TYR A 401 1.86 29.47 -6.40
CA TYR A 401 2.33 29.33 -5.02
C TYR A 401 1.57 28.22 -4.29
N THR A 402 2.30 27.27 -3.75
CA THR A 402 1.76 26.23 -2.88
C THR A 402 2.76 25.89 -1.78
N GLU A 403 2.27 25.71 -0.56
CA GLU A 403 3.00 24.94 0.46
C GLU A 403 3.16 23.49 -0.01
N TYR A 404 3.92 22.68 0.72
CA TYR A 404 4.02 21.25 0.44
C TYR A 404 2.63 20.63 0.32
N THR A 405 2.33 20.16 -0.88
CA THR A 405 1.04 19.56 -1.22
C THR A 405 1.26 18.20 -1.85
N PHE A 406 0.39 17.26 -1.49
CA PHE A 406 0.40 15.93 -2.06
C PHE A 406 -0.16 15.95 -3.48
N VAL A 407 0.59 15.37 -4.42
CA VAL A 407 0.22 15.23 -5.82
C VAL A 407 0.25 13.76 -6.18
N GLN A 408 -0.75 13.28 -6.91
CA GLN A 408 -0.80 11.92 -7.42
C GLN A 408 -1.29 11.85 -8.87
N ALA A 409 -0.82 10.84 -9.61
CA ALA A 409 -1.26 10.53 -10.96
C ALA A 409 -1.24 9.02 -11.20
N SER A 410 -2.26 8.50 -11.87
CA SER A 410 -2.31 7.10 -12.32
C SER A 410 -1.68 6.97 -13.72
N VAL A 411 -0.85 5.96 -13.90
CA VAL A 411 -0.13 5.69 -15.15
C VAL A 411 -0.14 4.19 -15.47
N VAL A 412 0.17 3.84 -16.72
CA VAL A 412 0.32 2.43 -17.15
C VAL A 412 1.78 2.17 -17.47
N GLY A 413 2.32 1.08 -16.89
CA GLY A 413 3.70 0.67 -17.08
C GLY A 413 3.96 0.11 -18.49
N THR A 414 5.16 0.34 -19.00
CA THR A 414 5.63 -0.20 -20.29
C THR A 414 6.74 -1.23 -20.17
N GLY A 415 7.38 -1.35 -18.99
CA GLY A 415 8.52 -2.25 -18.75
C GLY A 415 9.84 -1.52 -18.47
N SER A 416 9.96 -0.27 -18.89
CA SER A 416 11.16 0.55 -18.74
C SER A 416 10.80 2.04 -18.83
N ASP A 417 9.94 2.45 -17.90
CA ASP A 417 9.32 3.78 -17.97
C ASP A 417 10.27 4.89 -17.56
N LYS A 418 10.09 6.05 -18.18
CA LYS A 418 10.78 7.29 -17.83
C LYS A 418 9.85 8.19 -17.05
N LEU A 419 10.19 8.45 -15.80
CA LEU A 419 9.59 9.50 -14.99
C LEU A 419 10.47 10.74 -15.10
N SER A 420 9.87 11.91 -15.32
CA SER A 420 10.59 13.17 -15.14
C SER A 420 9.70 14.26 -14.56
N PHE A 421 10.35 15.21 -13.90
CA PHE A 421 9.74 16.43 -13.40
C PHE A 421 10.35 17.59 -14.18
N VAL A 422 9.49 18.38 -14.82
CA VAL A 422 9.92 19.50 -15.66
C VAL A 422 9.27 20.76 -15.16
N GLY A 423 10.06 21.78 -14.87
CA GLY A 423 9.52 23.00 -14.29
C GLY A 423 10.56 23.83 -13.58
N GLY A 424 10.06 24.72 -12.71
CA GLY A 424 10.83 25.82 -12.17
C GLY A 424 11.20 26.84 -13.25
N ALA A 425 11.37 28.08 -12.86
CA ALA A 425 11.91 29.15 -13.70
C ALA A 425 12.18 30.32 -12.75
N ALA A 426 13.45 30.56 -12.39
CA ALA A 426 13.74 31.60 -11.41
C ALA A 426 13.15 32.95 -11.90
N PRO A 427 12.58 33.77 -11.00
CA PRO A 427 12.62 33.67 -9.54
C PRO A 427 11.53 32.78 -8.92
N ALA A 428 10.87 31.91 -9.69
CA ALA A 428 9.90 30.95 -9.17
C ALA A 428 10.52 29.54 -9.04
N TRP A 429 10.62 29.05 -7.82
CA TRP A 429 11.27 27.77 -7.49
C TRP A 429 10.22 26.73 -7.10
N THR A 430 10.54 25.45 -7.34
CA THR A 430 9.70 24.36 -6.84
C THR A 430 10.55 23.26 -6.25
N PHE A 431 10.19 22.87 -5.04
CA PHE A 431 10.76 21.76 -4.29
C PHE A 431 9.92 20.51 -4.51
N ILE A 432 10.60 19.38 -4.66
CA ILE A 432 9.99 18.07 -4.83
C ILE A 432 10.61 17.14 -3.78
N ASP A 433 9.76 16.37 -3.12
CA ASP A 433 10.18 15.43 -2.09
C ASP A 433 9.19 14.24 -1.97
N ASP A 434 9.59 13.19 -1.25
CA ASP A 434 8.77 12.03 -0.89
C ASP A 434 8.08 11.34 -2.06
N CYS A 435 8.76 11.29 -3.20
CA CYS A 435 8.24 10.66 -4.41
C CYS A 435 8.22 9.13 -4.30
N LYS A 436 7.11 8.52 -4.69
CA LYS A 436 6.90 7.07 -4.72
C LYS A 436 6.19 6.68 -6.01
N VAL A 437 6.52 5.51 -6.56
CA VAL A 437 5.81 4.92 -7.71
C VAL A 437 5.37 3.52 -7.33
N TYR A 438 4.11 3.37 -6.96
CA TYR A 438 3.57 2.09 -6.49
C TYR A 438 2.75 1.40 -7.55
N LYS A 439 2.84 0.07 -7.60
CA LYS A 439 1.89 -0.75 -8.36
C LYS A 439 0.50 -0.66 -7.70
N ALA A 440 -0.53 -0.43 -8.50
CA ALA A 440 -1.91 -0.18 -8.04
C ALA A 440 -2.70 -1.46 -7.82
#